data_AF-A0A949Z800-F1
#
_entry.id   AF-A0A949Z800-F1
#
_cell.length_a   1.000
_cell.length_b   1.000
_cell.length_c   1.000
_cell.angle_alpha   90.00
_cell.angle_beta   90.00
_cell.angle_gamma   90.00
#
_symmetry.space_group_name_H-M   'P 1'
#
loop_
_entity.id
_entity.type
_entity.pdbx_description
1 polymer ?
#
loop_
_entity_poly.entity_id
_entity_poly.type
_entity_poly.pdbx_seq_one_letter_code
_entity_poly.pdbx_strand_id
1 'polypeptide(L)'
;MIKNFLIATTLVTVITVALFGFQGEQRQGTAIEFFGDMKRQDKVKYQKPSSFFADGRAARPPIDDTIPMGYDIPGHPMQNSEVPKDDIDCPLGEYSAGTDYLNTGKMGDQWGTGLPLPVTAQLLRRGQKEFTINCAVCHGATGQGNGITSKYGLLGIANYHQDKYRQMADGQIFNTITHGYNTMMAYGDKVTVKDRWAIIAYIRALQRSQYARVEDVPEDQRAALENEGKPENTPQPNASPAQPATPEIKQAQR
;
A
#
# COMPACT_ATOMS: atom_id res chain seq x y z
N MET A 1 -56.36 2.65 50.00
CA MET A 1 -56.46 2.71 48.52
C MET A 1 -55.32 3.50 47.88
N ILE A 2 -55.00 4.71 48.37
CA ILE A 2 -53.92 5.56 47.80
C ILE A 2 -52.54 4.87 47.81
N LYS A 3 -52.17 4.17 48.89
CA LYS A 3 -50.87 3.46 49.00
C LYS A 3 -50.65 2.42 47.89
N ASN A 4 -51.66 1.59 47.63
CA ASN A 4 -51.56 0.52 46.62
C ASN A 4 -51.56 1.12 45.19
N PHE A 5 -52.29 2.20 44.99
CA PHE A 5 -52.29 2.94 43.72
C PHE A 5 -50.93 3.58 43.42
N LEU A 6 -50.27 4.16 44.42
CA LEU A 6 -48.92 4.75 44.28
C LEU A 6 -47.84 3.68 44.03
N ILE A 7 -47.94 2.51 44.68
CA ILE A 7 -47.02 1.38 44.45
C ILE A 7 -47.20 0.82 43.03
N ALA A 8 -48.44 0.69 42.57
CA ALA A 8 -48.72 0.20 41.22
C ALA A 8 -48.18 1.16 40.15
N THR A 9 -48.39 2.46 40.31
CA THR A 9 -47.89 3.46 39.35
C THR A 9 -46.36 3.54 39.33
N THR A 10 -45.68 3.44 40.48
CA THR A 10 -44.21 3.39 40.52
C THR A 10 -43.64 2.11 39.89
N LEU A 11 -44.27 0.96 40.07
CA LEU A 11 -43.86 -0.26 39.39
C LEU A 11 -44.00 -0.14 37.87
N VAL A 12 -45.10 0.42 37.39
CA VAL A 12 -45.33 0.63 35.95
C VAL A 12 -44.29 1.57 35.34
N THR A 13 -43.93 2.66 36.02
CA THR A 13 -42.91 3.60 35.50
C THR A 13 -41.52 2.96 35.46
N VAL A 14 -41.12 2.22 36.49
CA VAL A 14 -39.84 1.50 36.51
C VAL A 14 -39.77 0.44 35.40
N ILE A 15 -40.84 -0.33 35.20
CA ILE A 15 -40.92 -1.32 34.12
C ILE A 15 -40.81 -0.64 32.75
N THR A 16 -41.48 0.50 32.56
CA THR A 16 -41.45 1.24 31.30
C THR A 16 -40.03 1.75 30.98
N VAL A 17 -39.34 2.35 31.95
CA VAL A 17 -37.96 2.81 31.75
C VAL A 17 -37.00 1.63 31.50
N ALA A 18 -37.17 0.51 32.20
CA ALA A 18 -36.34 -0.68 32.01
C ALA A 18 -36.52 -1.34 30.64
N LEU A 19 -37.74 -1.29 30.07
CA LEU A 19 -38.03 -1.88 28.76
C LEU A 19 -37.61 -1.00 27.58
N PHE A 20 -37.74 0.33 27.71
CA PHE A 20 -37.51 1.25 26.60
C PHE A 20 -36.16 1.99 26.69
N GLY A 21 -35.45 1.88 27.81
CA GLY A 21 -34.18 2.57 28.05
C GLY A 21 -34.34 4.09 28.16
N PHE A 22 -33.22 4.79 28.19
CA PHE A 22 -33.20 6.25 28.14
C PHE A 22 -33.12 6.76 26.70
N GLN A 23 -33.85 7.83 26.41
CA GLN A 23 -33.76 8.51 25.12
C GLN A 23 -32.32 8.99 24.86
N GLY A 24 -31.70 8.55 23.77
CA GLY A 24 -30.35 8.94 23.37
C GLY A 24 -29.27 7.88 23.59
N GLU A 25 -29.61 6.71 24.14
CA GLU A 25 -28.68 5.60 24.19
C GLU A 25 -28.30 5.13 22.77
N GLN A 26 -27.00 5.08 22.48
CA GLN A 26 -26.52 4.54 21.23
C GLN A 26 -26.76 3.03 21.21
N ARG A 27 -27.52 2.56 20.23
CA ARG A 27 -27.71 1.12 20.04
C ARG A 27 -26.40 0.46 19.61
N GLN A 28 -25.98 -0.57 20.33
CA GLN A 28 -24.94 -1.49 19.89
C GLN A 28 -25.59 -2.53 18.95
N GLY A 29 -25.41 -2.35 17.64
CA GLY A 29 -25.91 -3.28 16.64
C GLY A 29 -26.20 -2.61 15.30
N THR A 30 -26.61 -3.42 14.33
CA THR A 30 -27.05 -2.90 13.03
C THR A 30 -28.28 -2.02 13.22
N ALA A 31 -28.29 -0.87 12.54
CA ALA A 31 -29.44 0.03 12.53
C ALA A 31 -30.70 -0.71 12.05
N ILE A 32 -31.86 -0.34 12.61
CA ILE A 32 -33.14 -0.93 12.21
C ILE A 32 -33.42 -0.52 10.76
N GLU A 33 -33.63 -1.51 9.91
CA GLU A 33 -33.93 -1.30 8.50
C GLU A 33 -35.40 -1.60 8.23
N PHE A 34 -36.18 -0.57 7.91
CA PHE A 34 -37.61 -0.71 7.61
C PHE A 34 -37.86 -1.36 6.25
N PHE A 35 -37.02 -1.08 5.25
CA PHE A 35 -37.09 -1.67 3.91
C PHE A 35 -35.75 -2.31 3.54
N GLY A 36 -35.74 -3.64 3.49
CA GLY A 36 -34.54 -4.45 3.30
C GLY A 36 -34.50 -5.30 2.03
N ASP A 37 -35.60 -5.33 1.27
CA ASP A 37 -35.85 -6.19 0.10
C ASP A 37 -34.78 -6.04 -0.99
N MET A 38 -34.37 -4.81 -1.31
CA MET A 38 -33.34 -4.52 -2.30
C MET A 38 -31.99 -4.17 -1.67
N LYS A 39 -31.87 -4.13 -0.35
CA LYS A 39 -30.58 -3.96 0.34
C LYS A 39 -29.76 -5.25 0.28
N ARG A 40 -30.44 -6.37 0.56
CA ARG A 40 -29.89 -7.73 0.48
C ARG A 40 -30.47 -8.38 -0.77
N GLN A 41 -29.81 -8.16 -1.89
CA GLN A 41 -30.22 -8.72 -3.18
C GLN A 41 -29.73 -10.16 -3.30
N ASP A 42 -30.55 -11.03 -3.84
CA ASP A 42 -30.22 -12.43 -4.20
C ASP A 42 -29.36 -12.49 -5.46
N LYS A 43 -28.19 -11.87 -5.39
CA LYS A 43 -27.16 -11.94 -6.42
C LYS A 43 -25.79 -12.09 -5.79
N VAL A 44 -24.94 -12.85 -6.46
CA VAL A 44 -23.53 -13.00 -6.10
C VAL A 44 -22.85 -11.63 -6.28
N LYS A 45 -22.27 -11.10 -5.19
CA LYS A 45 -21.44 -9.88 -5.22
C LYS A 45 -19.99 -10.23 -4.86
N TYR A 46 -19.06 -9.38 -5.28
CA TYR A 46 -17.66 -9.49 -4.88
C TYR A 46 -17.52 -9.47 -3.34
N GLN A 47 -16.62 -10.32 -2.82
CA GLN A 47 -16.32 -10.42 -1.39
C GLN A 47 -17.54 -10.67 -0.48
N LYS A 48 -18.59 -11.33 -1.00
CA LYS A 48 -19.70 -11.81 -0.17
C LYS A 48 -19.51 -13.27 0.26
N PRO A 49 -20.07 -13.66 1.42
CA PRO A 49 -20.14 -15.06 1.78
C PRO A 49 -21.10 -15.81 0.84
N SER A 50 -20.89 -17.11 0.70
CA SER A 50 -21.77 -18.04 -0.01
C SER A 50 -21.93 -19.31 0.81
N SER A 51 -23.16 -19.79 0.98
CA SER A 51 -23.44 -21.09 1.61
C SER A 51 -23.31 -22.27 0.65
N PHE A 52 -23.14 -22.00 -0.65
CA PHE A 52 -23.06 -23.04 -1.69
C PHE A 52 -21.67 -23.68 -1.78
N PHE A 53 -20.60 -22.89 -1.60
CA PHE A 53 -19.21 -23.36 -1.72
C PHE A 53 -18.62 -23.72 -0.36
N ALA A 54 -17.79 -24.77 -0.32
CA ALA A 54 -17.19 -25.29 0.92
C ALA A 54 -16.30 -24.27 1.66
N ASP A 55 -15.68 -23.32 0.95
CA ASP A 55 -14.83 -22.28 1.52
C ASP A 55 -15.62 -21.03 1.97
N GLY A 56 -16.95 -21.04 1.81
CA GLY A 56 -17.81 -19.94 2.20
C GLY A 56 -17.70 -18.69 1.31
N ARG A 57 -16.95 -18.72 0.19
CA ARG A 57 -16.68 -17.55 -0.64
C ARG A 57 -17.55 -17.51 -1.88
N ALA A 58 -18.23 -16.39 -2.10
CA ALA A 58 -18.97 -16.13 -3.34
C ALA A 58 -18.03 -15.87 -4.53
N ALA A 59 -16.90 -15.19 -4.30
CA ALA A 59 -15.88 -14.97 -5.31
C ALA A 59 -15.05 -16.24 -5.51
N ARG A 60 -15.06 -16.79 -6.73
CA ARG A 60 -14.27 -17.97 -7.10
C ARG A 60 -12.93 -17.55 -7.69
N PRO A 61 -11.82 -18.21 -7.34
CA PRO A 61 -10.58 -18.04 -8.09
C PRO A 61 -10.80 -18.49 -9.54
N PRO A 62 -10.12 -17.87 -10.52
CA PRO A 62 -10.06 -18.42 -11.87
C PRO A 62 -9.40 -19.80 -11.85
N ILE A 63 -9.64 -20.60 -12.89
CA ILE A 63 -8.91 -21.85 -13.09
C ILE A 63 -7.46 -21.48 -13.43
N ASP A 64 -6.51 -22.26 -12.92
CA ASP A 64 -5.09 -22.08 -13.24
C ASP A 64 -4.87 -22.06 -14.77
N ASP A 65 -3.89 -21.27 -15.22
CA ASP A 65 -3.57 -21.06 -16.63
C ASP A 65 -4.66 -20.40 -17.50
N THR A 66 -5.71 -19.83 -16.89
CA THR A 66 -6.69 -19.02 -17.63
C THR A 66 -6.11 -17.66 -18.03
N ILE A 67 -6.07 -17.37 -19.33
CA ILE A 67 -5.66 -16.06 -19.86
C ILE A 67 -6.89 -15.18 -20.09
N PRO A 68 -7.00 -14.01 -19.43
CA PRO A 68 -8.14 -13.11 -19.64
C PRO A 68 -8.08 -12.44 -21.02
N MET A 69 -9.25 -12.24 -21.65
CA MET A 69 -9.33 -11.46 -22.89
C MET A 69 -8.90 -10.00 -22.62
N GLY A 70 -7.99 -9.49 -23.46
CA GLY A 70 -7.36 -8.16 -23.28
C GLY A 70 -5.95 -8.19 -22.69
N TYR A 71 -5.44 -9.36 -22.29
CA TYR A 71 -4.03 -9.56 -21.87
C TYR A 71 -3.13 -10.03 -23.02
N ASP A 72 -3.61 -10.97 -23.85
CA ASP A 72 -3.00 -11.42 -25.12
C ASP A 72 -4.04 -12.25 -25.90
N ILE A 73 -4.29 -11.94 -27.18
CA ILE A 73 -5.14 -12.77 -28.05
C ILE A 73 -4.21 -13.43 -29.10
N PRO A 74 -4.06 -14.77 -29.11
CA PRO A 74 -3.34 -15.46 -30.18
C PRO A 74 -3.98 -15.17 -31.54
N GLY A 75 -3.24 -14.55 -32.45
CA GLY A 75 -3.71 -14.20 -33.80
C GLY A 75 -4.33 -12.80 -33.95
N HIS A 76 -4.55 -12.08 -32.86
CA HIS A 76 -4.97 -10.68 -32.85
C HIS A 76 -4.26 -9.94 -31.71
N PRO A 77 -2.96 -9.61 -31.83
CA PRO A 77 -2.38 -8.64 -30.90
C PRO A 77 -3.30 -7.41 -30.90
N MET A 78 -3.54 -6.81 -29.74
CA MET A 78 -4.22 -5.52 -29.65
C MET A 78 -3.38 -4.48 -30.42
N GLN A 79 -3.55 -4.47 -31.73
CA GLN A 79 -3.20 -3.38 -32.61
C GLN A 79 -4.14 -2.26 -32.17
N ASN A 80 -3.56 -1.31 -31.45
CA ASN A 80 -4.16 -0.05 -31.04
C ASN A 80 -4.99 -0.08 -29.75
N SER A 81 -4.39 -0.52 -28.64
CA SER A 81 -4.51 0.33 -27.46
C SER A 81 -3.59 1.53 -27.69
N GLU A 82 -4.13 2.62 -28.23
CA GLU A 82 -3.52 3.97 -28.20
C GLU A 82 -3.43 4.51 -26.76
N VAL A 83 -3.24 3.63 -25.78
CA VAL A 83 -2.83 3.99 -24.44
C VAL A 83 -1.33 4.25 -24.54
N PRO A 84 -0.86 5.48 -24.26
CA PRO A 84 0.56 5.75 -24.30
C PRO A 84 1.27 4.76 -23.37
N LYS A 85 2.22 3.99 -23.90
CA LYS A 85 3.05 3.08 -23.09
C LYS A 85 3.71 3.84 -21.93
N ASP A 86 3.92 5.14 -22.13
CA ASP A 86 4.59 6.07 -21.22
C ASP A 86 3.62 6.76 -20.23
N ASP A 87 2.30 6.58 -20.35
CA ASP A 87 1.35 7.15 -19.40
C ASP A 87 1.27 6.27 -18.14
N ILE A 88 1.72 6.84 -17.02
CA ILE A 88 1.72 6.21 -15.70
C ILE A 88 0.40 6.45 -14.94
N ASP A 89 -0.41 7.41 -15.38
CA ASP A 89 -1.69 7.76 -14.76
C ASP A 89 -2.88 7.05 -15.46
N CYS A 90 -2.63 6.22 -16.49
CA CYS A 90 -3.67 5.43 -17.13
C CYS A 90 -4.29 4.42 -16.11
N PRO A 91 -5.60 4.50 -15.82
CA PRO A 91 -6.25 3.65 -14.81
C PRO A 91 -6.30 2.16 -15.16
N LEU A 92 -6.05 1.82 -16.43
CA LEU A 92 -6.07 0.45 -16.96
C LEU A 92 -4.68 -0.22 -16.90
N GLY A 93 -3.73 0.34 -16.13
CA GLY A 93 -2.34 -0.11 -15.98
C GLY A 93 -2.17 -1.54 -15.47
N GLU A 94 -2.44 -2.49 -16.36
CA GLU A 94 -1.70 -3.70 -16.68
C GLU A 94 -0.98 -4.34 -15.48
N TYR A 95 -1.76 -5.00 -14.62
CA TYR A 95 -1.39 -6.38 -14.35
C TYR A 95 -1.28 -7.01 -15.75
N SER A 96 -0.11 -7.43 -16.19
CA SER A 96 0.09 -8.05 -17.51
C SER A 96 0.88 -9.33 -17.30
N ALA A 97 0.65 -10.31 -18.18
CA ALA A 97 1.32 -11.61 -18.18
C ALA A 97 2.25 -11.73 -19.41
N GLY A 98 2.65 -10.59 -19.98
CA GLY A 98 3.62 -10.57 -21.06
C GLY A 98 4.89 -11.35 -20.68
N THR A 99 5.57 -11.88 -21.68
CA THR A 99 6.82 -12.64 -21.49
C THR A 99 8.07 -11.78 -21.69
N ASP A 100 7.90 -10.47 -21.88
CA ASP A 100 8.99 -9.53 -22.13
C ASP A 100 9.67 -9.07 -20.82
N TYR A 101 10.74 -8.27 -20.97
CA TYR A 101 11.50 -7.76 -19.83
C TYR A 101 10.63 -6.90 -18.90
N LEU A 102 9.69 -6.11 -19.44
CA LEU A 102 8.79 -5.28 -18.65
C LEU A 102 7.93 -6.12 -17.70
N ASN A 103 7.44 -7.27 -18.13
CA ASN A 103 6.53 -8.10 -17.35
C ASN A 103 7.22 -9.16 -16.49
N THR A 104 8.46 -9.54 -16.83
CA THR A 104 9.16 -10.65 -16.16
C THR A 104 10.43 -10.23 -15.42
N GLY A 105 11.04 -9.10 -15.78
CA GLY A 105 12.38 -8.73 -15.33
C GLY A 105 13.49 -9.60 -15.93
N LYS A 106 13.22 -10.45 -16.92
CA LYS A 106 14.24 -11.31 -17.55
C LYS A 106 14.66 -10.80 -18.92
N MET A 107 15.95 -10.92 -19.22
CA MET A 107 16.53 -10.77 -20.56
C MET A 107 17.12 -12.13 -20.96
N GLY A 108 16.36 -12.90 -21.74
CA GLY A 108 16.63 -14.32 -21.94
C GLY A 108 16.48 -15.10 -20.63
N ASP A 109 17.46 -15.92 -20.29
CA ASP A 109 17.42 -16.74 -19.06
C ASP A 109 17.99 -16.02 -17.83
N GLN A 110 18.50 -14.78 -17.97
CA GLN A 110 19.12 -14.02 -16.90
C GLN A 110 18.22 -12.87 -16.42
N TRP A 111 18.42 -12.45 -15.18
CA TRP A 111 17.80 -11.22 -14.67
C TRP A 111 18.39 -10.01 -15.38
N GLY A 112 17.53 -9.19 -15.97
CA GLY A 112 17.97 -7.98 -16.66
C GLY A 112 18.33 -6.84 -15.70
N THR A 113 19.18 -5.94 -16.17
CA THR A 113 19.60 -4.72 -15.49
C THR A 113 19.14 -3.50 -16.29
N GLY A 114 18.80 -2.41 -15.61
CA GLY A 114 18.29 -1.19 -16.20
C GLY A 114 16.78 -1.08 -16.07
N LEU A 115 16.29 0.16 -15.97
CA LEU A 115 14.87 0.46 -15.92
C LEU A 115 14.30 0.49 -17.35
N PRO A 116 13.22 -0.26 -17.65
CA PRO A 116 12.60 -0.26 -18.98
C PRO A 116 11.75 0.99 -19.23
N LEU A 117 11.51 1.80 -18.20
CA LEU A 117 10.72 3.04 -18.26
C LEU A 117 11.64 4.26 -18.12
N PRO A 118 11.33 5.37 -18.81
CA PRO A 118 12.09 6.61 -18.66
C PRO A 118 11.99 7.14 -17.23
N VAL A 119 13.13 7.44 -16.61
CA VAL A 119 13.19 7.92 -15.22
C VAL A 119 12.82 9.40 -15.18
N THR A 120 11.54 9.69 -15.01
CA THR A 120 11.01 11.04 -14.86
C THR A 120 10.71 11.37 -13.38
N ALA A 121 10.56 12.66 -13.06
CA ALA A 121 10.12 13.08 -11.73
C ALA A 121 8.71 12.55 -11.38
N GLN A 122 7.85 12.32 -12.38
CA GLN A 122 6.54 11.71 -12.18
C GLN A 122 6.69 10.23 -11.80
N LEU A 123 7.52 9.47 -12.51
CA LEU A 123 7.81 8.06 -12.18
C LEU A 123 8.36 7.93 -10.76
N LEU A 124 9.31 8.79 -10.36
CA LEU A 124 9.89 8.77 -9.02
C LEU A 124 8.87 9.11 -7.93
N ARG A 125 7.99 10.10 -8.15
CA ARG A 125 6.90 10.43 -7.20
C ARG A 125 5.89 9.29 -7.08
N ARG A 126 5.54 8.65 -8.19
CA ARG A 126 4.69 7.45 -8.19
C ARG A 126 5.35 6.32 -7.42
N GLY A 127 6.61 6.04 -7.72
CA GLY A 127 7.42 5.04 -7.03
C GLY A 127 7.53 5.29 -5.54
N GLN A 128 7.76 6.54 -5.12
CA GLN A 128 7.76 6.92 -3.71
C GLN A 128 6.41 6.65 -3.04
N LYS A 129 5.31 7.02 -3.67
CA LYS A 129 3.96 6.79 -3.15
C LYS A 129 3.71 5.29 -2.95
N GLU A 130 3.92 4.49 -4.01
CA GLU A 130 3.66 3.05 -3.96
C GLU A 130 4.62 2.32 -3.00
N PHE A 131 5.88 2.75 -2.92
CA PHE A 131 6.83 2.28 -1.92
C PHE A 131 6.37 2.58 -0.50
N THR A 132 5.88 3.80 -0.25
CA THR A 132 5.40 4.22 1.07
C THR A 132 4.19 3.40 1.51
N ILE A 133 3.27 3.10 0.58
CA ILE A 133 2.05 2.32 0.85
C ILE A 133 2.40 0.84 1.11
N ASN A 134 3.23 0.24 0.25
CA ASN A 134 3.37 -1.22 0.19
C ASN A 134 4.65 -1.76 0.86
N CYS A 135 5.74 -0.99 0.84
CA CYS A 135 7.09 -1.50 1.15
C CYS A 135 7.67 -0.91 2.44
N ALA A 136 7.45 0.39 2.69
CA ALA A 136 8.06 1.12 3.80
C ALA A 136 7.64 0.61 5.19
N VAL A 137 6.47 -0.03 5.28
CA VAL A 137 5.96 -0.67 6.51
C VAL A 137 6.96 -1.70 7.05
N CYS A 138 7.63 -2.43 6.16
CA CYS A 138 8.66 -3.41 6.51
C CYS A 138 10.08 -2.86 6.30
N HIS A 139 10.36 -2.29 5.14
CA HIS A 139 11.71 -1.86 4.77
C HIS A 139 12.13 -0.49 5.33
N GLY A 140 11.22 0.23 5.97
CA GLY A 140 11.45 1.58 6.48
C GLY A 140 11.36 2.65 5.39
N ALA A 141 11.06 3.89 5.79
CA ALA A 141 10.93 5.02 4.87
C ALA A 141 12.22 5.30 4.08
N THR A 142 13.38 5.00 4.67
CA THR A 142 14.70 5.17 4.06
C THR A 142 15.25 3.88 3.44
N GLY A 143 14.52 2.75 3.49
CA GLY A 143 14.98 1.47 2.95
C GLY A 143 16.02 0.73 3.79
N GLN A 144 16.17 1.10 5.07
CA GLN A 144 17.17 0.53 5.98
C GLN A 144 16.77 -0.82 6.62
N GLY A 145 15.60 -1.37 6.30
CA GLY A 145 15.09 -2.61 6.88
C GLY A 145 14.54 -2.45 8.31
N ASN A 146 14.22 -1.21 8.71
CA ASN A 146 13.80 -0.84 10.06
C ASN A 146 12.36 -0.29 10.10
N GLY A 147 11.48 -0.82 9.23
CA GLY A 147 10.06 -0.44 9.22
C GLY A 147 9.35 -0.79 10.52
N ILE A 148 8.12 -0.31 10.68
CA ILE A 148 7.34 -0.47 11.91
C ILE A 148 7.16 -1.95 12.33
N THR A 149 7.15 -2.87 11.38
CA THR A 149 7.03 -4.32 11.66
C THR A 149 8.23 -4.90 12.40
N SER A 150 9.40 -4.27 12.33
CA SER A 150 10.57 -4.67 13.12
C SER A 150 10.30 -4.59 14.64
N LYS A 151 9.45 -3.63 15.07
CA LYS A 151 9.03 -3.50 16.48
C LYS A 151 8.11 -4.64 16.93
N TYR A 152 7.56 -5.40 15.99
CA TYR A 152 6.66 -6.53 16.24
C TYR A 152 7.31 -7.88 15.97
N GLY A 153 8.65 -7.93 15.88
CA GLY A 153 9.40 -9.19 15.81
C GLY A 153 9.68 -9.71 14.40
N LEU A 154 9.32 -8.98 13.33
CA LEU A 154 9.81 -9.31 11.98
C LEU A 154 11.27 -8.87 11.85
N LEU A 155 12.18 -9.85 11.96
CA LEU A 155 13.63 -9.66 11.85
C LEU A 155 14.14 -10.03 10.45
N GLY A 156 15.34 -9.56 10.11
CA GLY A 156 16.03 -9.95 8.86
C GLY A 156 15.48 -9.29 7.59
N ILE A 157 14.73 -8.20 7.71
CA ILE A 157 14.24 -7.43 6.57
C ILE A 157 15.43 -6.81 5.83
N ALA A 158 15.43 -6.90 4.50
CA ALA A 158 16.52 -6.39 3.68
C ALA A 158 16.72 -4.89 3.85
N ASN A 159 17.97 -4.49 4.13
CA ASN A 159 18.45 -3.12 4.06
C ASN A 159 19.02 -2.87 2.66
N TYR A 160 18.35 -2.05 1.85
CA TYR A 160 18.69 -1.84 0.45
C TYR A 160 20.05 -1.16 0.22
N HIS A 161 20.63 -0.57 1.26
CA HIS A 161 21.92 0.10 1.23
C HIS A 161 23.11 -0.86 1.21
N GLN A 162 22.90 -2.14 1.53
CA GLN A 162 23.96 -3.14 1.46
C GLN A 162 24.36 -3.44 0.00
N ASP A 163 25.66 -3.62 -0.25
CA ASP A 163 26.23 -3.81 -1.59
C ASP A 163 25.55 -4.91 -2.40
N LYS A 164 25.23 -6.04 -1.75
CA LYS A 164 24.54 -7.17 -2.41
C LYS A 164 23.19 -6.77 -3.03
N TYR A 165 22.47 -5.81 -2.44
CA TYR A 165 21.19 -5.33 -2.97
C TYR A 165 21.37 -4.14 -3.93
N ARG A 166 22.45 -3.36 -3.76
CA ARG A 166 22.83 -2.33 -4.74
C ARG A 166 23.26 -2.93 -6.07
N GLN A 167 23.97 -4.05 -6.03
CA GLN A 167 24.46 -4.78 -7.20
C GLN A 167 23.45 -5.81 -7.75
N MET A 168 22.34 -6.05 -7.04
CA MET A 168 21.28 -6.95 -7.50
C MET A 168 20.69 -6.43 -8.82
N ALA A 169 20.38 -7.31 -9.76
CA ALA A 169 19.75 -6.94 -11.02
C ALA A 169 18.34 -6.37 -10.80
N ASP A 170 17.94 -5.34 -11.55
CA ASP A 170 16.62 -4.71 -11.39
C ASP A 170 15.48 -5.71 -11.64
N GLY A 171 15.66 -6.60 -12.61
CA GLY A 171 14.74 -7.69 -12.88
C GLY A 171 14.58 -8.69 -11.73
N GLN A 172 15.63 -8.91 -10.93
CA GLN A 172 15.54 -9.75 -9.74
C GLN A 172 14.73 -9.07 -8.63
N ILE A 173 14.85 -7.75 -8.48
CA ILE A 173 14.02 -6.97 -7.55
C ILE A 173 12.56 -7.00 -8.02
N PHE A 174 12.31 -6.83 -9.33
CA PHE A 174 10.98 -6.96 -9.93
C PHE A 174 10.35 -8.33 -9.63
N ASN A 175 11.11 -9.41 -9.81
CA ASN A 175 10.65 -10.75 -9.48
C ASN A 175 10.33 -10.92 -7.99
N THR A 176 11.17 -10.36 -7.12
CA THR A 176 10.97 -10.40 -5.67
C THR A 176 9.67 -9.70 -5.27
N ILE A 177 9.34 -8.57 -5.88
CA ILE A 177 8.04 -7.89 -5.64
C ILE A 177 6.90 -8.75 -6.18
N THR A 178 7.07 -9.34 -7.37
CA THR A 178 6.00 -10.08 -8.05
C THR A 178 5.65 -11.39 -7.34
N HIS A 179 6.66 -12.20 -7.01
CA HIS A 179 6.49 -13.58 -6.53
C HIS A 179 6.87 -13.76 -5.06
N GLY A 180 7.40 -12.73 -4.40
CA GLY A 180 7.96 -12.82 -3.07
C GLY A 180 9.36 -13.44 -3.06
N TYR A 181 9.98 -13.47 -1.89
CA TYR A 181 11.27 -14.10 -1.66
C TYR A 181 11.47 -14.43 -0.18
N ASN A 182 11.83 -15.66 0.15
CA ASN A 182 11.92 -16.16 1.53
C ASN A 182 10.65 -15.86 2.34
N THR A 183 10.75 -15.00 3.35
CA THR A 183 9.65 -14.58 4.23
C THR A 183 8.86 -13.39 3.68
N MET A 184 9.32 -12.77 2.59
CA MET A 184 8.58 -11.71 1.92
C MET A 184 7.51 -12.32 1.02
N MET A 185 6.25 -12.02 1.31
CA MET A 185 5.10 -12.44 0.50
C MET A 185 5.10 -11.76 -0.87
N ALA A 186 4.38 -12.38 -1.82
CA ALA A 186 4.15 -11.80 -3.14
C ALA A 186 3.25 -10.55 -3.09
N TYR A 187 3.57 -9.56 -3.90
CA TYR A 187 2.79 -8.33 -4.10
C TYR A 187 2.27 -8.18 -5.53
N GLY A 188 2.49 -9.17 -6.41
CA GLY A 188 2.08 -9.09 -7.80
C GLY A 188 0.58 -8.86 -8.02
N ASP A 189 -0.25 -9.29 -7.08
CA ASP A 189 -1.71 -9.11 -7.06
C ASP A 189 -2.16 -7.71 -6.57
N LYS A 190 -1.26 -6.95 -5.95
CA LYS A 190 -1.55 -5.63 -5.33
C LYS A 190 -0.85 -4.48 -6.05
N VAL A 191 0.26 -4.76 -6.72
CA VAL A 191 1.11 -3.77 -7.38
C VAL A 191 1.19 -4.10 -8.86
N THR A 192 0.78 -3.14 -9.69
CA THR A 192 0.78 -3.24 -11.16
C THR A 192 2.20 -3.36 -11.71
N VAL A 193 2.37 -3.86 -12.93
CA VAL A 193 3.70 -4.04 -13.53
C VAL A 193 4.47 -2.72 -13.60
N LYS A 194 3.81 -1.64 -14.05
CA LYS A 194 4.42 -0.29 -14.10
C LYS A 194 4.80 0.22 -12.71
N ASP A 195 3.95 0.02 -11.71
CA ASP A 195 4.23 0.46 -10.34
C ASP A 195 5.40 -0.31 -9.72
N ARG A 196 5.61 -1.59 -10.06
CA ARG A 196 6.79 -2.34 -9.63
C ARG A 196 8.07 -1.67 -10.13
N TRP A 197 8.11 -1.26 -11.41
CA TRP A 197 9.25 -0.53 -11.96
C TRP A 197 9.41 0.87 -11.37
N ALA A 198 8.31 1.58 -11.09
CA ALA A 198 8.35 2.86 -10.39
C ALA A 198 8.95 2.71 -8.99
N ILE A 199 8.54 1.68 -8.23
CA ILE A 199 9.12 1.35 -6.92
C ILE A 199 10.61 1.04 -7.05
N ILE A 200 11.03 0.24 -8.04
CA ILE A 200 12.44 -0.07 -8.25
C ILE A 200 13.24 1.20 -8.55
N ALA A 201 12.72 2.09 -9.41
CA ALA A 201 13.34 3.39 -9.67
C ALA A 201 13.52 4.21 -8.39
N TYR A 202 12.52 4.21 -7.51
CA TYR A 202 12.61 4.87 -6.21
C TYR A 202 13.61 4.19 -5.26
N ILE A 203 13.68 2.85 -5.24
CA ILE A 203 14.70 2.10 -4.47
C ILE A 203 16.11 2.48 -4.95
N ARG A 204 16.33 2.62 -6.27
CA ARG A 204 17.62 3.09 -6.82
C ARG A 204 17.92 4.51 -6.42
N ALA A 205 16.93 5.40 -6.38
CA ALA A 205 17.09 6.75 -5.87
C ALA A 205 17.46 6.76 -4.38
N LEU A 206 16.83 5.90 -3.55
CA LEU A 206 17.19 5.74 -2.13
C LEU A 206 18.63 5.24 -1.97
N GLN A 207 19.06 4.27 -2.77
CA GLN A 207 20.45 3.77 -2.73
C GLN A 207 21.45 4.87 -3.11
N ARG A 208 21.12 5.71 -4.10
CA ARG A 208 21.94 6.85 -4.49
C ARG A 208 21.94 7.96 -3.44
N SER A 209 20.84 8.18 -2.70
CA SER A 209 20.82 9.24 -1.68
C SER A 209 21.80 9.02 -0.53
N GLN A 210 22.23 7.77 -0.28
CA GLN A 210 23.21 7.44 0.75
C GLN A 210 24.63 7.19 0.22
N TYR A 211 24.80 7.04 -1.10
CA TYR A 211 26.08 6.71 -1.73
C TYR A 211 26.31 7.48 -3.05
N ALA A 212 25.78 8.69 -3.14
CA ALA A 212 26.02 9.57 -4.27
C ALA A 212 27.52 9.86 -4.37
N ARG A 213 28.07 9.78 -5.57
CA ARG A 213 29.44 10.19 -5.86
C ARG A 213 29.45 11.56 -6.50
N VAL A 214 30.58 12.26 -6.42
CA VAL A 214 30.74 13.56 -7.11
C VAL A 214 30.54 13.39 -8.62
N GLU A 215 30.90 12.23 -9.16
CA GLU A 215 30.68 11.90 -10.57
C GLU A 215 29.20 11.83 -10.97
N ASP A 216 28.28 11.59 -10.02
CA ASP A 216 26.84 11.54 -10.30
C ASP A 216 26.23 12.94 -10.50
N VAL A 217 26.97 14.00 -10.15
CA VAL A 217 26.54 15.39 -10.30
C VAL A 217 26.93 15.89 -11.69
N PRO A 218 26.01 16.57 -12.42
CA PRO A 218 26.34 17.23 -13.68
C PRO A 218 27.55 18.16 -13.56
N GLU A 219 28.44 18.17 -14.57
CA GLU A 219 29.73 18.89 -14.49
C GLU A 219 29.56 20.39 -14.17
N ASP A 220 28.50 21.00 -14.70
CA ASP A 220 28.11 22.40 -14.47
C ASP A 220 27.70 22.69 -13.01
N GLN A 221 27.30 21.67 -12.26
CA GLN A 221 26.87 21.78 -10.86
C GLN A 221 27.96 21.36 -9.86
N ARG A 222 29.05 20.72 -10.30
CA ARG A 222 30.14 20.26 -9.40
C ARG A 222 30.84 21.41 -8.69
N ALA A 223 31.09 22.52 -9.40
CA ALA A 223 31.77 23.70 -8.84
C ALA A 223 30.96 24.38 -7.71
N ALA A 224 29.63 24.22 -7.68
CA ALA A 224 28.81 24.74 -6.60
C ALA A 224 29.03 23.96 -5.29
N LEU A 225 29.23 22.63 -5.38
CA LEU A 225 29.46 21.77 -4.22
C LEU A 225 30.84 21.97 -3.58
N GLU A 226 31.86 22.29 -4.39
CA GLU A 226 33.21 22.61 -3.89
C GLU A 226 33.23 23.89 -3.05
N ASN A 227 32.31 24.84 -3.33
CA ASN A 227 32.18 26.09 -2.59
C ASN A 227 31.39 25.95 -1.28
N GLU A 228 30.52 24.93 -1.16
CA GLU A 228 29.76 24.62 0.07
C GLU A 228 30.57 23.80 1.10
N GLY A 229 31.72 23.25 0.71
CA GLY A 229 32.60 22.43 1.57
C GLY A 229 33.49 23.21 2.55
N LYS A 230 33.45 24.54 2.58
CA LYS A 230 34.10 25.32 3.65
C LYS A 230 33.15 25.37 4.86
N PRO A 231 33.52 24.84 6.03
CA PRO A 231 32.68 24.95 7.21
C PRO A 231 32.60 26.42 7.60
N GLU A 232 31.52 27.08 7.19
CA GLU A 232 31.13 28.35 7.76
C GLU A 232 30.75 28.07 9.21
N ASN A 233 31.46 28.72 10.13
CA ASN A 233 31.27 28.59 11.57
C ASN A 233 29.97 29.31 11.96
N THR A 234 28.85 28.77 11.51
CA THR A 234 27.52 29.26 11.83
C THR A 234 27.07 28.55 13.10
N PRO A 235 26.78 29.25 14.21
CA PRO A 235 26.23 28.63 15.40
C PRO A 235 25.01 27.82 15.01
N GLN A 236 24.96 26.54 15.40
CA GLN A 236 23.78 25.71 15.24
C GLN A 236 22.54 26.51 15.66
N PRO A 237 21.50 26.62 14.82
CA PRO A 237 20.21 27.08 15.31
C PRO A 237 19.82 26.06 16.37
N ASN A 238 19.79 26.52 17.63
CA ASN A 238 19.31 25.73 18.76
C ASN A 238 18.04 24.99 18.32
N ALA A 239 18.02 23.68 18.60
CA ALA A 239 16.85 22.84 18.40
C ALA A 239 15.60 23.63 18.82
N SER A 240 14.74 23.93 17.84
CA SER A 240 13.46 24.55 18.12
C SER A 240 12.74 23.64 19.12
N PRO A 241 12.30 24.14 20.29
CA PRO A 241 11.69 23.29 21.29
C PRO A 241 10.52 22.54 20.66
N ALA A 242 10.51 21.22 20.87
CA ALA A 242 9.39 20.37 20.51
C ALA A 242 8.09 21.05 20.98
N GLN A 243 7.19 21.32 20.03
CA GLN A 243 5.85 21.78 20.39
C GLN A 243 5.23 20.73 21.33
N PRO A 244 4.74 21.14 22.51
CA PRO A 244 4.16 20.20 23.45
C PRO A 244 2.94 19.52 22.82
N ALA A 245 2.90 18.20 22.98
CA ALA A 245 1.76 17.37 22.62
C ALA A 245 0.48 17.95 23.20
N THR A 246 -0.55 18.05 22.36
CA THR A 246 -1.90 18.47 22.73
C THR A 246 -2.46 17.53 23.81
N PRO A 247 -3.12 18.05 24.86
CA PRO A 247 -3.46 17.25 26.03
C PRO A 247 -4.65 16.32 25.81
N GLU A 248 -4.49 15.10 26.36
CA GLU A 248 -5.49 14.32 27.10
C GLU A 248 -6.98 14.53 26.73
N ILE A 249 -7.53 13.58 25.98
CA ILE A 249 -8.98 13.35 25.94
C ILE A 249 -9.37 12.79 27.31
N LYS A 250 -9.89 13.67 28.18
CA LYS A 250 -10.57 13.25 29.40
C LYS A 250 -11.79 12.40 29.02
N GLN A 251 -11.80 11.18 29.56
CA GLN A 251 -12.99 10.37 29.74
C GLN A 251 -14.10 11.23 30.35
N ALA A 252 -15.14 11.50 29.57
CA ALA A 252 -16.40 11.94 30.13
C ALA A 252 -17.11 10.70 30.67
N GLN A 253 -17.08 10.56 31.99
CA GLN A 253 -18.07 9.80 32.73
C GLN A 253 -19.45 10.40 32.45
N ARG A 254 -20.33 9.65 31.79
CA ARG A 254 -21.77 9.54 32.05
C ARG A 254 -22.36 8.42 31.19
#